data_AF-A0A498AMY2-F1
#
_entry.id   AF-A0A498AMY2-F1
#
_cell.length_a   1.000
_cell.length_b   1.000
_cell.length_c   1.000
_cell.angle_alpha   90.00
_cell.angle_beta   90.00
_cell.angle_gamma   90.00
#
_symmetry.space_group_name_H-M   'P 1'
#
loop_
_entity.id
_entity.type
_entity.pdbx_description
1 polymer ?
#
loop_
_entity_poly.entity_id
_entity_poly.type
_entity_poly.pdbx_seq_one_letter_code
_entity_poly.pdbx_strand_id
1 'polypeptide(L)'
;MFKSRASRAATLAACATFLLATSACGTEEPEEAATQQVRLYGTDGNMLNSYPAELKDRASLVDGMKGTTPLTPLPEDFKNRLRSVDPKLGDFLYSAEAYDAVVISAIAAQLAGTTDPAAIAKQIVGVTNDGQRCERVAECLTLARAGQDVEYRSVSLTRAGFTDAGEPSTASYGTLHFDGQRLNDGKTEFVGAGDESAASSKAPPKAKKQRGGRTDRSDGSPLVMGGLLPQTGDLALAYPPISAGTKLAIREINAAGGVLGEPVVWIDGDDGTNPAVAKATVARHVARNVHVIIGAGASGISRAVLPDVVRAGKVLFAPSNTDASLTELDDNGLYFRTAPPDSLQGRALADVILRDGPQKIAIVARKDSYGEGLQGTVRAELERAGIGGDRLKLLTYDPPEDAKANPIDFVAGAKEIKDFGAEAVLIIGFAESAQVIRALADAGVEIRH
;
A
#
# COMPACT_ATOMS: atom_id res chain seq x y z
N MET A 1 71.98 -33.27 5.91
CA MET A 1 71.42 -33.07 7.27
C MET A 1 69.97 -33.54 7.24
N PHE A 2 69.69 -34.85 7.29
CA PHE A 2 69.49 -35.68 8.48
C PHE A 2 68.59 -35.07 9.56
N LYS A 3 67.32 -35.49 9.57
CA LYS A 3 66.65 -36.31 10.62
C LYS A 3 65.26 -36.72 10.06
N SER A 4 65.07 -37.97 9.62
CA SER A 4 64.73 -39.19 10.40
C SER A 4 63.24 -39.21 10.81
N ARG A 5 62.38 -39.99 10.10
CA ARG A 5 61.86 -41.36 10.42
C ARG A 5 60.95 -41.35 11.69
N ALA A 6 59.80 -42.03 11.77
CA ALA A 6 59.34 -43.27 11.14
C ALA A 6 57.81 -43.43 11.19
N SER A 7 57.31 -44.33 10.33
CA SER A 7 55.98 -44.96 10.33
C SER A 7 55.94 -46.19 11.26
N ARG A 8 54.73 -46.54 11.74
CA ARG A 8 54.15 -47.87 12.12
C ARG A 8 53.26 -47.70 13.36
N ALA A 9 52.25 -48.50 13.68
CA ALA A 9 51.38 -49.47 13.02
C ALA A 9 50.23 -49.73 14.03
N ALA A 10 49.12 -50.29 13.56
CA ALA A 10 47.92 -50.56 14.33
C ALA A 10 48.11 -51.59 15.47
N THR A 11 47.34 -51.43 16.56
CA THR A 11 46.97 -52.51 17.46
C THR A 11 45.52 -52.33 17.89
N LEU A 12 44.67 -53.29 17.51
CA LEU A 12 43.33 -53.48 18.08
C LEU A 12 43.44 -53.81 19.57
N ALA A 13 42.56 -53.22 20.38
CA ALA A 13 42.17 -53.78 21.67
C ALA A 13 40.65 -53.65 21.80
N ALA A 14 39.98 -54.79 21.71
CA ALA A 14 38.58 -54.95 22.09
C ALA A 14 38.48 -55.02 23.62
N CYS A 15 37.63 -54.18 24.22
CA CYS A 15 37.15 -54.39 25.59
C CYS A 15 35.63 -54.19 25.64
N ALA A 16 35.00 -55.16 26.30
CA ALA A 16 33.57 -55.42 26.30
C ALA A 16 32.77 -54.46 27.18
N THR A 17 31.53 -54.25 26.73
CA THR A 17 30.28 -53.93 27.47
C THR A 17 30.34 -53.72 28.98
N PHE A 18 29.73 -52.60 29.42
CA PHE A 18 28.80 -52.58 30.54
C PHE A 18 27.56 -51.75 30.16
N LEU A 19 26.47 -52.46 29.86
CA LEU A 19 25.10 -51.93 29.83
C LEU A 19 24.66 -51.76 31.29
N LEU A 20 24.49 -50.52 31.75
CA LEU A 20 23.75 -50.22 32.96
C LEU A 20 22.33 -49.84 32.55
N ALA A 21 21.46 -50.84 32.56
CA ALA A 21 20.01 -50.62 32.61
C ALA A 21 19.65 -50.22 34.05
N THR A 22 19.47 -48.93 34.28
CA THR A 22 18.74 -48.47 35.47
C THR A 22 17.28 -48.35 35.10
N SER A 23 16.50 -49.33 35.53
CA SER A 23 15.05 -49.23 35.63
C SER A 23 14.71 -48.15 36.66
N ALA A 24 14.41 -46.95 36.18
CA ALA A 24 13.71 -45.95 36.96
C ALA A 24 12.31 -45.83 36.37
N CYS A 25 11.32 -46.33 37.11
CA CYS A 25 9.92 -45.96 36.93
C CYS A 25 9.79 -44.46 37.22
N GLY A 26 10.06 -43.63 36.21
CA GLY A 26 9.48 -42.30 36.11
C GLY A 26 8.23 -42.45 35.26
N THR A 27 7.08 -42.06 35.81
CA THR A 27 5.91 -41.77 35.00
C THR A 27 6.34 -40.70 33.99
N GLU A 28 6.50 -41.09 32.72
CA GLU A 28 6.60 -40.14 31.62
C GLU A 28 5.28 -39.36 31.61
N GLU A 29 5.27 -38.20 32.26
CA GLU A 29 4.37 -37.15 31.85
C GLU A 29 4.61 -36.93 30.36
N PRO A 30 3.57 -36.89 29.52
CA PRO A 30 3.76 -36.61 28.12
C PRO A 30 4.51 -35.28 28.04
N GLU A 31 5.65 -35.28 27.35
CA GLU A 31 6.34 -34.06 26.95
C GLU A 31 5.27 -33.19 26.30
N GLU A 32 4.86 -32.12 26.99
CA GLU A 32 3.81 -31.23 26.55
C GLU A 32 4.28 -30.68 25.19
N ALA A 33 3.71 -31.20 24.10
CA ALA A 33 4.14 -30.86 22.76
C ALA A 33 4.12 -29.33 22.67
N ALA A 34 5.31 -28.71 22.58
CA ALA A 34 5.43 -27.27 22.59
C ALA A 34 4.42 -26.71 21.57
N THR A 35 3.42 -25.98 22.08
CA THR A 35 2.33 -25.51 21.24
C THR A 35 2.92 -24.65 20.13
N GLN A 36 2.75 -25.10 18.89
CA GLN A 36 3.33 -24.44 17.73
C GLN A 36 2.74 -23.03 17.60
N GLN A 37 3.55 -22.03 17.92
CA GLN A 37 3.12 -20.63 17.85
C GLN A 37 3.13 -20.13 16.41
N VAL A 38 2.10 -19.36 16.06
CA VAL A 38 1.88 -18.78 14.73
C VAL A 38 2.34 -17.34 14.69
N ARG A 39 3.14 -16.99 13.69
CA ARG A 39 3.48 -15.59 13.40
C ARG A 39 2.41 -14.96 12.53
N LEU A 40 1.93 -13.78 12.92
CA LEU A 40 0.98 -13.01 12.12
C LEU A 40 1.70 -12.05 11.18
N TYR A 41 1.19 -11.97 9.96
CA TYR A 41 1.61 -11.01 8.95
C TYR A 41 0.41 -10.23 8.40
N GLY A 42 0.65 -8.98 8.04
CA GLY A 42 -0.36 -8.07 7.51
C GLY A 42 0.10 -7.26 6.31
N THR A 43 -0.81 -6.42 5.84
CA THR A 43 -0.65 -5.51 4.71
C THR A 43 -1.02 -4.08 5.12
N ASP A 44 -0.85 -3.13 4.21
CA ASP A 44 -1.14 -1.72 4.40
C ASP A 44 -2.51 -1.43 5.05
N GLY A 45 -3.53 -2.25 4.75
CA GLY A 45 -4.86 -2.13 5.34
C GLY A 45 -4.98 -2.40 6.84
N ASN A 46 -4.00 -3.08 7.45
CA ASN A 46 -4.00 -3.47 8.85
C ASN A 46 -2.66 -3.19 9.58
N MET A 47 -1.74 -2.49 8.94
CA MET A 47 -0.47 -2.04 9.53
C MET A 47 -0.51 -0.53 9.86
N LEU A 48 -1.40 -0.13 10.79
CA LEU A 48 -1.54 1.25 11.30
C LEU A 48 -1.54 1.28 12.84
N ASN A 49 -1.10 2.36 13.47
CA ASN A 49 -1.18 2.54 14.93
C ASN A 49 -2.63 2.60 15.45
N SER A 50 -3.58 2.94 14.58
CA SER A 50 -5.01 2.94 14.88
C SER A 50 -5.65 1.53 14.82
N TYR A 51 -5.03 0.58 14.11
CA TYR A 51 -5.59 -0.77 13.90
C TYR A 51 -5.81 -1.60 15.18
N PRO A 52 -4.94 -1.58 16.21
CA PRO A 52 -5.14 -2.36 17.44
C PRO A 52 -6.48 -2.09 18.15
N ALA A 53 -7.08 -0.91 17.95
CA ALA A 53 -8.40 -0.59 18.51
C ALA A 53 -9.53 -1.48 17.94
N GLU A 54 -9.38 -2.00 16.72
CA GLU A 54 -10.37 -2.87 16.06
C GLU A 54 -10.47 -4.25 16.74
N LEU A 55 -9.40 -4.66 17.42
CA LEU A 55 -9.34 -5.88 18.23
C LEU A 55 -10.02 -5.72 19.59
N LYS A 56 -10.43 -4.51 19.97
CA LYS A 56 -11.13 -4.18 21.23
C LYS A 56 -10.28 -4.56 22.44
N ASP A 57 -10.82 -5.38 23.34
CA ASP A 57 -10.17 -5.90 24.54
C ASP A 57 -9.02 -6.88 24.24
N ARG A 58 -8.84 -7.27 22.97
CA ARG A 58 -7.80 -8.19 22.51
C ARG A 58 -6.70 -7.52 21.68
N ALA A 59 -6.42 -6.24 21.93
CA ALA A 59 -5.42 -5.45 21.20
C ALA A 59 -4.01 -6.09 21.21
N SER A 60 -3.63 -6.84 22.25
CA SER A 60 -2.34 -7.53 22.29
C SER A 60 -2.19 -8.63 21.25
N LEU A 61 -3.26 -9.07 20.58
CA LEU A 61 -3.17 -10.09 19.51
C LEU A 61 -2.30 -9.65 18.33
N VAL A 62 -2.05 -8.35 18.15
CA VAL A 62 -1.12 -7.85 17.13
C VAL A 62 0.32 -7.73 17.61
N ASP A 63 0.61 -7.88 18.91
CA ASP A 63 2.00 -7.85 19.36
C ASP A 63 2.79 -8.94 18.63
N GLY A 64 3.95 -8.57 18.07
CA GLY A 64 4.78 -9.46 17.24
C GLY A 64 4.38 -9.52 15.76
N MET A 65 3.19 -9.01 15.38
CA MET A 65 2.73 -8.99 14.00
C MET A 65 3.64 -8.10 13.14
N LYS A 66 4.00 -8.62 11.97
CA LYS A 66 4.79 -7.91 10.95
C LYS A 66 3.96 -7.62 9.72
N GLY A 67 4.40 -6.74 8.85
CA GLY A 67 3.70 -6.53 7.59
C GLY A 67 4.39 -5.55 6.69
N THR A 68 3.79 -5.29 5.54
CA THR A 68 4.33 -4.33 4.58
C THR A 68 3.29 -3.29 4.20
N THR A 69 3.76 -2.08 3.90
CA THR A 69 2.95 -1.00 3.36
C THR A 69 3.77 -0.20 2.36
N PRO A 70 3.18 0.37 1.29
CA PRO A 70 3.81 1.44 0.54
C PRO A 70 4.24 2.56 1.49
N LEU A 71 5.56 2.71 1.64
CA LEU A 71 6.13 3.70 2.54
C LEU A 71 7.56 4.00 2.13
N THR A 72 7.80 5.28 1.93
CA THR A 72 9.10 5.89 1.82
C THR A 72 9.43 6.58 3.15
N PRO A 73 10.71 6.67 3.55
CA PRO A 73 11.10 7.41 4.74
C PRO A 73 10.57 8.85 4.68
N LEU A 74 9.51 9.14 5.44
CA LEU A 74 8.88 10.45 5.41
C LEU A 74 9.74 11.46 6.19
N PRO A 75 10.15 12.57 5.55
CA PRO A 75 10.86 13.65 6.25
C PRO A 75 10.04 14.21 7.41
N GLU A 76 10.70 14.55 8.51
CA GLU A 76 10.00 15.13 9.68
C GLU A 76 9.33 16.47 9.37
N ASP A 77 9.89 17.27 8.44
CA ASP A 77 9.22 18.50 8.00
C ASP A 77 7.88 18.19 7.30
N PHE A 78 7.81 17.12 6.51
CA PHE A 78 6.59 16.71 5.85
C PHE A 78 5.55 16.22 6.87
N LYS A 79 5.95 15.38 7.83
CA LYS A 79 5.07 14.97 8.93
C LYS A 79 4.54 16.17 9.72
N ASN A 80 5.39 17.16 10.00
CA ASN A 80 4.98 18.39 10.70
C ASN A 80 4.02 19.25 9.87
N ARG A 81 4.22 19.33 8.55
CA ARG A 81 3.30 20.01 7.62
C ARG A 81 1.95 19.31 7.53
N LEU A 82 1.91 17.98 7.58
CA LEU A 82 0.67 17.21 7.69
C LEU A 82 -0.04 17.48 9.03
N ARG A 83 0.71 17.50 10.15
CA ARG A 83 0.16 17.83 11.46
C ARG A 83 -0.35 19.28 11.58
N SER A 84 0.11 20.20 10.73
CA SER A 84 -0.49 21.54 10.65
C SER A 84 -1.82 21.57 9.90
N VAL A 85 -2.18 20.50 9.20
CA VAL A 85 -3.54 20.26 8.66
C VAL A 85 -4.39 19.52 9.69
N ASP A 86 -3.85 18.45 10.26
CA ASP A 86 -4.51 17.65 11.30
C ASP A 86 -3.57 17.41 12.50
N PRO A 87 -3.70 18.21 13.58
CA PRO A 87 -2.84 18.09 14.76
C PRO A 87 -2.94 16.75 15.50
N LYS A 88 -3.97 15.94 15.22
CA LYS A 88 -4.17 14.62 15.85
C LYS A 88 -3.61 13.47 15.02
N LEU A 89 -3.01 13.76 13.86
CA LEU A 89 -2.55 12.74 12.93
C LEU A 89 -1.41 11.89 13.54
N GLY A 90 -1.71 10.62 13.76
CA GLY A 90 -0.80 9.62 14.34
C GLY A 90 -0.24 8.60 13.33
N ASP A 91 -0.93 8.42 12.20
CA ASP A 91 -0.54 7.53 11.10
C ASP A 91 -0.30 8.36 9.83
N PHE A 92 0.49 7.83 8.90
CA PHE A 92 0.89 8.55 7.67
C PHE A 92 0.66 7.78 6.37
N LEU A 93 -0.03 6.63 6.45
CA LEU A 93 -0.33 5.77 5.32
C LEU A 93 -0.95 6.56 4.14
N TYR A 94 -0.38 6.41 2.94
CA TYR A 94 -0.81 7.05 1.70
C TYR A 94 -0.87 8.60 1.70
N SER A 95 -0.35 9.26 2.74
CA SER A 95 -0.37 10.72 2.82
C SER A 95 0.54 11.38 1.78
N ALA A 96 1.68 10.76 1.48
CA ALA A 96 2.63 11.23 0.47
C ALA A 96 2.08 11.04 -0.95
N GLU A 97 1.48 9.89 -1.20
CA GLU A 97 0.86 9.50 -2.46
C GLU A 97 -0.34 10.40 -2.77
N ALA A 98 -1.18 10.70 -1.78
CA ALA A 98 -2.29 11.64 -1.90
C ALA A 98 -1.84 13.07 -2.15
N TYR A 99 -0.78 13.51 -1.45
CA TYR A 99 -0.16 14.81 -1.70
C TYR A 99 0.35 14.91 -3.15
N ASP A 100 1.11 13.91 -3.61
CA ASP A 100 1.71 13.90 -4.94
C ASP A 100 0.66 13.80 -6.05
N ALA A 101 -0.41 13.00 -5.90
CA ALA A 101 -1.48 12.93 -6.89
C ALA A 101 -2.13 14.30 -7.15
N VAL A 102 -2.36 15.08 -6.09
CA VAL A 102 -2.91 16.44 -6.18
C VAL A 102 -1.92 17.40 -6.83
N VAL A 103 -0.64 17.37 -6.44
CA VAL A 103 0.40 18.24 -6.99
C VAL A 103 0.63 17.96 -8.46
N ILE A 104 0.75 16.69 -8.85
CA ILE A 104 0.93 16.28 -10.24
C ILE A 104 -0.26 16.75 -11.09
N SER A 105 -1.49 16.57 -10.60
CA SER A 105 -2.71 17.04 -11.29
C SER A 105 -2.69 18.56 -11.53
N ALA A 106 -2.24 19.33 -10.54
CA ALA A 106 -2.15 20.79 -10.65
C ALA A 106 -1.08 21.23 -11.66
N ILE A 107 0.10 20.60 -11.63
CA ILE A 107 1.17 20.89 -12.59
C ILE A 107 0.75 20.48 -14.01
N ALA A 108 0.12 19.31 -14.17
CA ALA A 108 -0.38 18.81 -15.45
C ALA A 108 -1.38 19.80 -16.09
N ALA A 109 -2.34 20.30 -15.31
CA ALA A 109 -3.26 21.34 -15.76
C ALA A 109 -2.57 22.66 -16.12
N GLN A 110 -1.55 23.05 -15.34
CA GLN A 110 -0.76 24.24 -15.61
C GLN A 110 0.03 24.12 -16.93
N LEU A 111 0.64 22.97 -17.22
CA LEU A 111 1.36 22.69 -18.46
C LEU A 111 0.41 22.58 -19.66
N ALA A 112 -0.75 21.94 -19.48
CA ALA A 112 -1.80 21.85 -20.50
C ALA A 112 -2.39 23.22 -20.88
N GLY A 113 -2.32 24.19 -19.96
CA GLY A 113 -2.91 25.52 -20.12
C GLY A 113 -4.44 25.50 -20.12
N THR A 114 -5.05 24.49 -19.51
CA THR A 114 -6.52 24.28 -19.49
C THR A 114 -6.91 23.37 -18.31
N THR A 115 -8.18 23.46 -17.91
CA THR A 115 -8.82 22.55 -16.96
C THR A 115 -9.48 21.34 -17.62
N ASP A 116 -9.42 21.22 -18.96
CA ASP A 116 -9.95 20.07 -19.70
C ASP A 116 -9.27 18.75 -19.25
N PRO A 117 -10.02 17.77 -18.70
CA PRO A 117 -9.44 16.55 -18.15
C PRO A 117 -8.62 15.73 -19.15
N ALA A 118 -9.05 15.65 -20.41
CA ALA A 118 -8.33 14.91 -21.44
C ALA A 118 -6.97 15.55 -21.79
N ALA A 119 -6.89 16.88 -21.77
CA ALA A 119 -5.62 17.59 -21.92
C ALA A 119 -4.72 17.47 -20.68
N ILE A 120 -5.30 17.50 -19.47
CA ILE A 120 -4.59 17.26 -18.21
C ILE A 120 -3.96 15.86 -18.22
N ALA A 121 -4.75 14.84 -18.54
CA ALA A 121 -4.31 13.44 -18.52
C ALA A 121 -3.06 13.19 -19.36
N LYS A 122 -3.00 13.79 -20.55
CA LYS A 122 -1.84 13.68 -21.46
C LYS A 122 -0.55 14.28 -20.91
N GLN A 123 -0.62 15.14 -19.90
CA GLN A 123 0.54 15.73 -19.24
C GLN A 123 1.02 14.92 -18.03
N ILE A 124 0.15 14.15 -17.37
CA ILE A 124 0.43 13.54 -16.05
C ILE A 124 1.71 12.72 -16.04
N VAL A 125 1.91 11.83 -17.03
CA VAL A 125 3.14 11.01 -17.11
C VAL A 125 4.38 11.90 -17.27
N GLY A 126 4.31 12.90 -18.16
CA GLY A 126 5.41 13.84 -18.41
C GLY A 126 5.74 14.76 -17.24
N VAL A 127 4.80 15.05 -16.32
CA VAL A 127 5.10 15.82 -15.10
C VAL A 127 6.17 15.14 -14.24
N THR A 128 6.30 13.82 -14.36
CA THR A 128 7.21 13.03 -13.54
C THR A 128 8.43 12.54 -14.33
N ASN A 129 8.57 12.85 -15.61
CA ASN A 129 9.61 12.28 -16.47
C ASN A 129 10.22 13.35 -17.38
N ASP A 130 11.50 13.21 -17.71
CA ASP A 130 12.19 13.94 -18.79
C ASP A 130 11.92 15.46 -18.82
N GLY A 131 12.23 16.16 -17.72
CA GLY A 131 12.04 17.60 -17.61
C GLY A 131 13.03 18.25 -16.64
N GLN A 132 12.84 19.55 -16.37
CA GLN A 132 13.65 20.21 -15.35
C GLN A 132 13.20 19.74 -13.96
N ARG A 133 14.12 19.11 -13.21
CA ARG A 133 13.85 18.62 -11.87
C ARG A 133 13.40 19.74 -10.93
N CYS A 134 12.34 19.48 -10.18
CA CYS A 134 11.80 20.36 -9.15
C CYS A 134 11.12 19.53 -8.07
N GLU A 135 11.17 20.01 -6.82
CA GLU A 135 10.66 19.23 -5.67
C GLU A 135 9.59 19.97 -4.86
N ARG A 136 9.62 21.30 -4.84
CA ARG A 136 8.64 22.11 -4.12
C ARG A 136 7.55 22.60 -5.06
N VAL A 137 6.29 22.52 -4.62
CA VAL A 137 5.10 22.96 -5.38
C VAL A 137 5.28 24.33 -6.04
N ALA A 138 5.73 25.33 -5.28
CA ALA A 138 5.89 26.69 -5.80
C ALA A 138 6.95 26.81 -6.92
N GLU A 139 8.00 26.01 -6.82
CA GLU A 139 9.07 25.96 -7.82
C GLU A 139 8.59 25.27 -9.09
N CYS A 140 7.97 24.10 -8.95
CA CYS A 140 7.41 23.36 -10.09
C CYS A 140 6.35 24.16 -10.85
N LEU A 141 5.43 24.82 -10.14
CA LEU A 141 4.43 25.68 -10.78
C LEU A 141 5.06 26.90 -11.46
N THR A 142 6.19 27.41 -10.96
CA THR A 142 6.91 28.50 -11.62
C THR A 142 7.50 28.06 -12.97
N LEU A 143 8.13 26.88 -13.02
CA LEU A 143 8.65 26.29 -14.26
C LEU A 143 7.50 25.99 -15.24
N ALA A 144 6.42 25.37 -14.75
CA ALA A 144 5.27 25.04 -15.58
C ALA A 144 4.60 26.28 -16.18
N ARG A 145 4.48 27.38 -15.44
CA ARG A 145 3.96 28.67 -15.95
C ARG A 145 4.85 29.26 -17.04
N ALA A 146 6.17 29.05 -16.94
CA ALA A 146 7.13 29.44 -17.98
C ALA A 146 7.02 28.57 -19.24
N GLY A 147 6.22 27.49 -19.22
CA GLY A 147 6.08 26.52 -20.30
C GLY A 147 7.28 25.58 -20.39
N GLN A 148 7.94 25.32 -19.26
CA GLN A 148 9.03 24.35 -19.17
C GLN A 148 8.48 23.04 -18.63
N ASP A 149 8.80 21.94 -19.31
CA ASP A 149 8.50 20.60 -18.82
C ASP A 149 9.29 20.34 -17.53
N VAL A 150 8.70 19.61 -16.59
CA VAL A 150 9.27 19.39 -15.26
C VAL A 150 9.46 17.91 -15.00
N GLU A 151 10.45 17.59 -14.19
CA GLU A 151 10.63 16.27 -13.60
C GLU A 151 10.32 16.39 -12.10
N TYR A 152 9.03 16.36 -11.76
CA TYR A 152 8.59 16.44 -10.37
C TYR A 152 9.06 15.22 -9.58
N ARG A 153 9.79 15.48 -8.50
CA ARG A 153 10.21 14.47 -7.51
C ARG A 153 9.81 14.97 -6.15
N SER A 154 9.18 14.12 -5.35
CA SER A 154 8.65 14.52 -4.05
C SER A 154 8.61 13.32 -3.12
N VAL A 155 7.75 13.35 -2.12
CA VAL A 155 7.76 12.46 -0.98
C VAL A 155 7.55 11.01 -1.39
N SER A 156 6.53 10.70 -2.21
CA SER A 156 6.25 9.33 -2.69
C SER A 156 7.09 8.94 -3.91
N LEU A 157 7.41 9.91 -4.78
CA LEU A 157 8.19 9.71 -6.00
C LEU A 157 9.63 10.21 -5.85
N THR A 158 10.50 9.36 -5.30
CA THR A 158 11.89 9.72 -4.97
C THR A 158 12.94 9.25 -5.99
N ARG A 159 12.74 8.07 -6.59
CA ARG A 159 13.73 7.39 -7.44
C ARG A 159 13.50 7.63 -8.93
N ALA A 160 12.30 7.30 -9.42
CA ALA A 160 11.92 7.45 -10.81
C ALA A 160 10.47 7.92 -10.95
N GLY A 161 10.08 8.30 -12.17
CA GLY A 161 8.74 8.77 -12.48
C GLY A 161 7.78 7.66 -12.84
N PHE A 162 6.69 8.04 -13.51
CA PHE A 162 5.65 7.11 -13.92
C PHE A 162 6.05 6.29 -15.15
N THR A 163 5.53 5.07 -15.20
CA THR A 163 5.51 4.23 -16.40
C THR A 163 4.56 4.83 -17.45
N ASP A 164 4.54 4.25 -18.64
CA ASP A 164 3.57 4.58 -19.69
C ASP A 164 2.11 4.39 -19.26
N ALA A 165 1.85 3.52 -18.27
CA ALA A 165 0.52 3.24 -17.74
C ALA A 165 0.06 4.24 -16.66
N GLY A 166 0.87 5.23 -16.31
CA GLY A 166 0.45 6.27 -15.36
C GLY A 166 0.57 5.89 -13.89
N GLU A 167 1.54 5.04 -13.55
CA GLU A 167 1.82 4.57 -12.19
C GLU A 167 3.33 4.57 -11.88
N PRO A 168 3.78 4.52 -10.62
CA PRO A 168 5.20 4.57 -10.28
C PRO A 168 5.98 3.38 -10.87
N SER A 169 7.10 3.66 -11.55
CA SER A 169 8.03 2.63 -12.04
C SER A 169 8.87 1.98 -10.93
N THR A 170 8.98 2.67 -9.80
CA THR A 170 9.69 2.23 -8.61
C THR A 170 8.86 2.51 -7.37
N ALA A 171 9.11 1.73 -6.32
CA ALA A 171 8.41 1.83 -5.05
C ALA A 171 9.37 1.69 -3.87
N SER A 172 8.92 2.12 -2.70
CA SER A 172 9.52 1.80 -1.41
C SER A 172 8.44 1.20 -0.51
N TYR A 173 8.78 0.12 0.17
CA TYR A 173 7.92 -0.54 1.14
C TYR A 173 8.53 -0.49 2.52
N GLY A 174 7.76 -0.08 3.51
CA GLY A 174 8.12 -0.21 4.92
C GLY A 174 7.75 -1.60 5.41
N THR A 175 8.71 -2.32 6.00
CA THR A 175 8.43 -3.55 6.77
C THR A 175 8.17 -3.15 8.21
N LEU A 176 6.91 -3.22 8.63
CA LEU A 176 6.44 -2.69 9.90
C LEU A 176 6.31 -3.81 10.94
N HIS A 177 6.48 -3.44 12.21
CA HIS A 177 6.43 -4.36 13.35
C HIS A 177 5.57 -3.76 14.46
N PHE A 178 4.58 -4.51 14.93
CA PHE A 178 3.86 -4.17 16.15
C PHE A 178 4.65 -4.63 17.39
N ASP A 179 4.76 -3.74 18.37
CA ASP A 179 5.44 -3.94 19.64
C ASP A 179 4.73 -3.10 20.71
N GLY A 180 4.10 -3.75 21.68
CA GLY A 180 3.29 -3.07 22.70
C GLY A 180 2.10 -2.31 22.10
N GLN A 181 1.37 -2.95 21.18
CA GLN A 181 0.16 -2.47 20.51
C GLN A 181 0.39 -1.20 19.70
N ARG A 182 1.62 -0.98 19.26
CA ARG A 182 2.01 0.17 18.43
C ARG A 182 3.03 -0.25 17.39
N LEU A 183 3.05 0.45 16.27
CA LEU A 183 4.11 0.28 15.29
C LEU A 183 5.42 0.82 15.87
N ASN A 184 6.46 0.01 15.81
CA ASN A 184 7.78 0.38 16.27
C ASN A 184 8.61 0.94 15.11
N ASP A 185 8.63 2.28 14.98
CA ASP A 185 9.38 2.98 13.95
C ASP A 185 10.88 2.62 13.93
N GLY A 186 11.46 2.26 15.08
CA GLY A 186 12.86 1.84 15.19
C GLY A 186 13.14 0.44 14.63
N LYS A 187 12.10 -0.35 14.36
CA LYS A 187 12.17 -1.66 13.69
C LYS A 187 11.75 -1.59 12.22
N THR A 188 11.35 -0.42 11.72
CA THR A 188 10.95 -0.27 10.32
C THR A 188 12.15 -0.36 9.39
N GLU A 189 12.15 -1.35 8.50
CA GLU A 189 13.10 -1.42 7.38
C GLU A 189 12.43 -0.94 6.10
N PHE A 190 13.21 -0.35 5.19
CA PHE A 190 12.71 0.12 3.90
C PHE A 190 13.29 -0.73 2.78
N VAL A 191 12.40 -1.26 1.93
CA VAL A 191 12.75 -2.10 0.80
C VAL A 191 12.32 -1.41 -0.48
N GLY A 192 13.30 -1.10 -1.34
CA GLY A 192 13.03 -0.59 -2.68
C GLY A 192 12.57 -1.71 -3.62
N ALA A 193 11.62 -1.39 -4.51
CA ALA A 193 11.16 -2.28 -5.57
C ALA A 193 11.03 -1.51 -6.90
N GLY A 194 10.81 -2.25 -7.98
CA GLY A 194 10.66 -1.72 -9.34
C GLY A 194 11.97 -1.41 -10.03
N ASP A 195 11.87 -0.88 -11.25
CA ASP A 195 12.96 -0.66 -12.19
C ASP A 195 12.88 0.77 -12.74
N GLU A 196 13.93 1.55 -12.55
CA GLU A 196 14.00 2.94 -13.03
C GLU A 196 13.93 3.03 -14.56
N SER A 197 14.36 1.98 -15.26
CA SER A 197 14.27 1.90 -16.72
C SER A 197 12.84 1.69 -17.24
N ALA A 198 11.90 1.33 -16.36
CA ALA A 198 10.48 1.23 -16.70
C ALA A 198 9.77 2.59 -16.69
N ALA A 199 10.43 3.66 -16.23
CA ALA A 199 9.92 5.01 -16.34
C ALA A 199 9.70 5.40 -17.81
N SER A 200 8.62 6.13 -18.08
CA SER A 200 8.29 6.56 -19.43
C SER A 200 9.34 7.53 -19.98
N SER A 201 9.73 7.29 -21.23
CA SER A 201 10.53 8.23 -22.04
C SER A 201 9.70 8.94 -23.12
N LYS A 202 8.36 8.81 -23.05
CA LYS A 202 7.46 9.44 -24.02
C LYS A 202 7.38 10.94 -23.73
N ALA A 203 7.76 11.75 -24.71
CA ALA A 203 7.64 13.19 -24.60
C ALA A 203 6.17 13.61 -24.41
N PRO A 204 5.85 14.43 -23.38
CA PRO A 204 4.51 14.96 -23.22
C PRO A 204 4.14 15.94 -24.34
N PRO A 205 2.85 16.28 -24.51
CA PRO A 205 2.46 17.37 -25.39
C PRO A 205 3.14 18.67 -24.97
N LYS A 206 3.55 19.48 -25.95
CA LYS A 206 4.25 20.75 -25.70
C LYS A 206 3.51 21.64 -24.70
N ALA A 207 4.20 22.00 -23.62
CA ALA A 207 3.67 22.89 -22.59
C ALA A 207 3.24 24.26 -23.16
N LYS A 208 2.12 24.78 -22.65
CA LYS A 208 1.60 26.10 -23.02
C LYS A 208 2.09 27.18 -22.05
N LYS A 209 3.06 27.97 -22.50
CA LYS A 209 3.52 29.17 -21.78
C LYS A 209 2.36 30.14 -21.58
N GLN A 210 2.09 30.49 -20.33
CA GLN A 210 1.10 31.52 -20.00
C GLN A 210 1.74 32.90 -20.17
N ARG A 211 1.20 33.76 -21.05
CA ARG A 211 1.60 35.18 -21.05
C ARG A 211 0.78 35.87 -19.97
N GLY A 212 1.40 36.73 -19.17
CA GLY A 212 0.80 37.33 -17.96
C GLY A 212 -0.38 38.31 -18.17
N GLY A 213 -1.28 38.02 -19.11
CA GLY A 213 -2.49 38.79 -19.40
C GLY A 213 -3.76 38.00 -19.10
N ARG A 214 -4.84 38.70 -18.74
CA ARG A 214 -6.17 38.14 -18.38
C ARG A 214 -6.82 37.34 -19.52
N THR A 215 -6.30 37.44 -20.75
CA THR A 215 -6.83 36.85 -21.99
C THR A 215 -6.29 35.44 -22.31
N ASP A 216 -5.29 34.94 -21.59
CA ASP A 216 -4.71 33.60 -21.78
C ASP A 216 -5.31 32.53 -20.83
N ARG A 217 -6.23 32.93 -19.94
CA ARG A 217 -6.88 32.00 -19.00
C ARG A 217 -7.88 31.12 -19.73
N SER A 218 -7.90 29.82 -19.44
CA SER A 218 -9.03 28.94 -19.76
C SER A 218 -10.28 29.55 -19.13
N ASP A 219 -11.16 30.17 -19.92
CA ASP A 219 -12.46 30.81 -19.60
C ASP A 219 -12.63 31.56 -18.25
N GLY A 220 -11.57 31.74 -17.46
CA GLY A 220 -11.59 32.16 -16.07
C GLY A 220 -11.99 31.08 -15.04
N SER A 221 -12.26 29.81 -15.41
CA SER A 221 -12.72 28.81 -14.44
C SER A 221 -11.58 28.16 -13.63
N PRO A 222 -11.77 27.95 -12.32
CA PRO A 222 -10.77 27.29 -11.48
C PRO A 222 -10.68 25.80 -11.79
N LEU A 223 -9.49 25.22 -11.57
CA LEU A 223 -9.34 23.78 -11.54
C LEU A 223 -10.10 23.22 -10.33
N VAL A 224 -11.18 22.49 -10.61
CA VAL A 224 -11.96 21.76 -9.60
C VAL A 224 -11.47 20.33 -9.48
N MET A 225 -10.98 19.95 -8.30
CA MET A 225 -10.62 18.58 -7.94
C MET A 225 -11.63 18.03 -6.93
N GLY A 226 -11.94 16.73 -7.03
CA GLY A 226 -12.89 16.06 -6.14
C GLY A 226 -12.25 14.89 -5.40
N GLY A 227 -12.69 14.63 -4.17
CA GLY A 227 -12.27 13.46 -3.40
C GLY A 227 -13.18 12.27 -3.63
N LEU A 228 -12.60 11.09 -3.77
CA LEU A 228 -13.29 9.81 -3.69
C LEU A 228 -12.48 8.95 -2.72
N LEU A 229 -12.50 9.36 -1.44
CA LEU A 229 -11.61 8.84 -0.40
C LEU A 229 -12.42 7.97 0.59
N PRO A 230 -11.80 7.02 1.30
CA PRO A 230 -12.53 6.08 2.15
C PRO A 230 -12.92 6.70 3.49
N GLN A 231 -13.81 7.69 3.50
CA GLN A 231 -14.22 8.38 4.74
C GLN A 231 -15.01 7.44 5.66
N THR A 232 -15.75 6.51 5.06
CA THR A 232 -16.45 5.45 5.75
C THR A 232 -16.12 4.08 5.13
N GLY A 233 -16.63 3.02 5.74
CA GLY A 233 -16.31 1.65 5.36
C GLY A 233 -15.12 1.09 6.15
N ASP A 234 -14.69 -0.11 5.76
CA ASP A 234 -13.64 -0.88 6.40
C ASP A 234 -12.23 -0.33 6.16
N LEU A 235 -12.01 0.46 5.10
CA LEU A 235 -10.75 1.19 4.85
C LEU A 235 -10.67 2.55 5.58
N ALA A 236 -11.65 2.92 6.41
CA ALA A 236 -11.74 4.26 7.00
C ALA A 236 -10.54 4.67 7.88
N LEU A 237 -9.79 3.72 8.41
CA LEU A 237 -8.55 3.99 9.16
C LEU A 237 -7.48 4.69 8.30
N ALA A 238 -7.49 4.50 6.97
CA ALA A 238 -6.56 5.15 6.05
C ALA A 238 -6.96 6.59 5.70
N TYR A 239 -8.20 7.01 5.97
CA TYR A 239 -8.68 8.32 5.54
C TYR A 239 -7.97 9.53 6.17
N PRO A 240 -7.73 9.60 7.50
CA PRO A 240 -7.10 10.76 8.11
C PRO A 240 -5.76 11.17 7.43
N PRO A 241 -4.78 10.25 7.23
CA PRO A 241 -3.54 10.63 6.55
C PRO A 241 -3.71 11.00 5.08
N ILE A 242 -4.55 10.28 4.32
CA ILE A 242 -4.85 10.59 2.91
C ILE A 242 -5.48 11.99 2.79
N SER A 243 -6.44 12.30 3.67
CA SER A 243 -7.12 13.60 3.73
C SER A 243 -6.14 14.73 4.09
N ALA A 244 -5.23 14.47 5.04
CA ALA A 244 -4.20 15.43 5.44
C ALA A 244 -3.24 15.75 4.29
N GLY A 245 -2.76 14.73 3.56
CA GLY A 245 -1.90 14.89 2.39
C GLY A 245 -2.58 15.68 1.27
N THR A 246 -3.82 15.32 0.95
CA THR A 246 -4.65 16.01 -0.04
C THR A 246 -4.82 17.50 0.30
N LYS A 247 -5.25 17.81 1.53
CA LYS A 247 -5.48 19.20 1.98
C LYS A 247 -4.18 19.99 2.05
N LEU A 248 -3.07 19.36 2.45
CA LEU A 248 -1.75 19.98 2.47
C LEU A 248 -1.34 20.44 1.07
N ALA A 249 -1.47 19.56 0.06
CA ALA A 249 -1.15 19.88 -1.33
C ALA A 249 -1.97 21.07 -1.84
N ILE A 250 -3.29 21.03 -1.67
CA ILE A 250 -4.20 22.11 -2.13
C ILE A 250 -3.84 23.44 -1.48
N ARG A 251 -3.53 23.44 -0.17
CA ARG A 251 -3.11 24.64 0.56
C ARG A 251 -1.83 25.23 -0.04
N GLU A 252 -0.85 24.40 -0.35
CA GLU A 252 0.44 24.86 -0.88
C GLU A 252 0.37 25.29 -2.35
N ILE A 253 -0.44 24.60 -3.17
CA ILE A 253 -0.74 25.02 -4.55
C ILE A 253 -1.39 26.41 -4.55
N ASN A 254 -2.40 26.61 -3.70
CA ASN A 254 -3.10 27.89 -3.61
C ASN A 254 -2.20 29.00 -3.04
N ALA A 255 -1.37 28.69 -2.05
CA ALA A 255 -0.35 29.61 -1.54
C ALA A 255 0.70 29.99 -2.62
N ALA A 256 0.98 29.10 -3.57
CA ALA A 256 1.86 29.34 -4.71
C ALA A 256 1.18 30.11 -5.87
N GLY A 257 -0.03 30.63 -5.68
CA GLY A 257 -0.78 31.40 -6.69
C GLY A 257 -1.75 30.57 -7.54
N GLY A 258 -2.02 29.31 -7.15
CA GLY A 258 -3.00 28.46 -7.80
C GLY A 258 -2.58 27.96 -9.19
N VAL A 259 -3.57 27.49 -9.95
CA VAL A 259 -3.40 26.91 -11.29
C VAL A 259 -4.08 27.82 -12.31
N LEU A 260 -3.38 28.17 -13.39
CA LEU A 260 -3.88 29.10 -14.42
C LEU A 260 -4.31 30.47 -13.85
N GLY A 261 -3.72 30.85 -12.71
CA GLY A 261 -3.98 32.11 -12.02
C GLY A 261 -5.23 32.10 -11.13
N GLU A 262 -5.87 30.94 -10.92
CA GLU A 262 -7.02 30.78 -10.05
C GLU A 262 -6.73 29.74 -8.93
N PRO A 263 -7.29 29.91 -7.72
CA PRO A 263 -7.21 28.89 -6.68
C PRO A 263 -7.86 27.58 -7.11
N VAL A 264 -7.23 26.45 -6.78
CA VAL A 264 -7.84 25.12 -6.90
C VAL A 264 -9.01 25.01 -5.94
N VAL A 265 -10.14 24.50 -6.46
CA VAL A 265 -11.35 24.23 -5.69
C VAL A 265 -11.41 22.75 -5.34
N TRP A 266 -11.55 22.44 -4.05
CA TRP A 266 -11.74 21.09 -3.55
C TRP A 266 -13.21 20.75 -3.32
N ILE A 267 -13.65 19.61 -3.82
CA ILE A 267 -14.96 19.03 -3.51
C ILE A 267 -14.77 17.67 -2.88
N ASP A 268 -14.90 17.60 -1.56
CA ASP A 268 -14.70 16.35 -0.86
C ASP A 268 -15.75 15.28 -1.22
N GLY A 269 -15.39 14.01 -1.01
CA GLY A 269 -16.30 12.91 -1.28
C GLY A 269 -15.84 11.56 -0.75
N ASP A 270 -16.82 10.82 -0.27
CA ASP A 270 -16.66 9.48 0.27
C ASP A 270 -16.85 8.42 -0.81
N ASP A 271 -16.00 7.41 -0.79
CA ASP A 271 -16.13 6.18 -1.57
C ASP A 271 -16.84 5.05 -0.77
N GLY A 272 -16.92 5.21 0.56
CA GLY A 272 -17.57 4.32 1.51
C GLY A 272 -16.99 2.91 1.58
N THR A 273 -15.85 2.68 0.92
CA THR A 273 -15.39 1.35 0.50
C THR A 273 -16.53 0.51 -0.10
N ASN A 274 -17.49 1.17 -0.76
CA ASN A 274 -18.74 0.56 -1.25
C ASN A 274 -19.08 1.07 -2.67
N PRO A 275 -19.29 0.17 -3.65
CA PRO A 275 -19.53 0.58 -5.04
C PRO A 275 -20.73 1.52 -5.23
N ALA A 276 -21.80 1.36 -4.46
CA ALA A 276 -22.99 2.21 -4.59
C ALA A 276 -22.73 3.64 -4.08
N VAL A 277 -22.07 3.77 -2.93
CA VAL A 277 -21.65 5.06 -2.36
C VAL A 277 -20.69 5.76 -3.33
N ALA A 278 -19.68 5.05 -3.81
CA ALA A 278 -18.69 5.59 -4.73
C ALA A 278 -19.31 6.08 -6.05
N LYS A 279 -20.20 5.30 -6.66
CA LYS A 279 -20.91 5.71 -7.89
C LYS A 279 -21.79 6.94 -7.68
N ALA A 280 -22.47 7.05 -6.55
CA ALA A 280 -23.25 8.24 -6.20
C ALA A 280 -22.34 9.48 -6.02
N THR A 281 -21.17 9.31 -5.40
CA THR A 281 -20.16 10.37 -5.30
C THR A 281 -19.61 10.78 -6.66
N VAL A 282 -19.29 9.84 -7.55
CA VAL A 282 -18.87 10.15 -8.93
C VAL A 282 -19.94 10.93 -9.68
N ALA A 283 -21.21 10.51 -9.61
CA ALA A 283 -22.31 11.24 -10.25
C ALA A 283 -22.43 12.69 -9.72
N ARG A 284 -22.26 12.89 -8.42
CA ARG A 284 -22.23 14.24 -7.80
C ARG A 284 -21.05 15.07 -8.32
N HIS A 285 -19.87 14.47 -8.44
CA HIS A 285 -18.67 15.15 -8.96
C HIS A 285 -18.83 15.56 -10.42
N VAL A 286 -19.41 14.70 -11.25
CA VAL A 286 -19.77 15.02 -12.64
C VAL A 286 -20.74 16.20 -12.69
N ALA A 287 -21.81 16.17 -11.88
CA ALA A 287 -22.78 17.26 -11.82
C ALA A 287 -22.19 18.60 -11.33
N ARG A 288 -21.12 18.56 -10.53
CA ARG A 288 -20.39 19.74 -10.03
C ARG A 288 -19.19 20.13 -10.89
N ASN A 289 -19.05 19.52 -12.06
CA ASN A 289 -17.94 19.76 -12.99
C ASN A 289 -16.55 19.61 -12.37
N VAL A 290 -16.35 18.56 -11.56
CA VAL A 290 -15.01 18.12 -11.16
C VAL A 290 -14.23 17.69 -12.42
N HIS A 291 -12.94 18.03 -12.47
CA HIS A 291 -12.05 17.71 -13.59
C HIS A 291 -11.20 16.47 -13.27
N VAL A 292 -10.64 16.43 -12.06
CA VAL A 292 -9.81 15.33 -11.56
C VAL A 292 -10.40 14.81 -10.25
N ILE A 293 -10.66 13.51 -10.18
CA ILE A 293 -11.12 12.82 -8.98
C ILE A 293 -9.90 12.14 -8.35
N ILE A 294 -9.54 12.57 -7.14
CA ILE A 294 -8.48 11.96 -6.34
C ILE A 294 -9.09 10.80 -5.55
N GLY A 295 -8.71 9.57 -5.92
CA GLY A 295 -9.34 8.33 -5.46
C GLY A 295 -9.42 7.28 -6.59
N ALA A 296 -10.08 6.14 -6.40
CA ALA A 296 -10.72 5.72 -5.15
C ALA A 296 -9.69 5.22 -4.11
N GLY A 297 -10.13 5.07 -2.87
CA GLY A 297 -9.33 4.48 -1.80
C GLY A 297 -8.96 3.03 -2.09
N ALA A 298 -9.97 2.20 -2.34
CA ALA A 298 -9.80 0.76 -2.56
C ALA A 298 -9.79 0.37 -4.05
N SER A 299 -9.03 -0.69 -4.38
CA SER A 299 -8.89 -1.22 -5.74
C SER A 299 -10.22 -1.65 -6.37
N GLY A 300 -11.03 -2.42 -5.63
CA GLY A 300 -12.36 -2.84 -6.09
C GLY A 300 -13.29 -1.67 -6.39
N ILE A 301 -13.16 -0.57 -5.65
CA ILE A 301 -13.96 0.64 -5.88
C ILE A 301 -13.53 1.37 -7.13
N SER A 302 -12.21 1.51 -7.36
CA SER A 302 -11.70 2.12 -8.59
C SER A 302 -12.15 1.33 -9.82
N ARG A 303 -12.05 0.00 -9.77
CA ARG A 303 -12.58 -0.89 -10.82
C ARG A 303 -14.07 -0.69 -11.07
N ALA A 304 -14.86 -0.52 -10.01
CA ALA A 304 -16.31 -0.37 -10.10
C ALA A 304 -16.75 0.99 -10.69
N VAL A 305 -16.00 2.07 -10.45
CA VAL A 305 -16.36 3.43 -10.88
C VAL A 305 -15.66 3.89 -12.15
N LEU A 306 -14.53 3.28 -12.52
CA LEU A 306 -13.73 3.71 -13.67
C LEU A 306 -14.56 3.85 -14.96
N PRO A 307 -15.46 2.91 -15.33
CA PRO A 307 -16.30 3.08 -16.52
C PRO A 307 -17.20 4.34 -16.49
N ASP A 308 -17.66 4.75 -15.30
CA ASP A 308 -18.48 5.96 -15.13
C ASP A 308 -17.64 7.23 -15.25
N VAL A 309 -16.42 7.20 -14.71
CA VAL A 309 -15.45 8.28 -14.78
C VAL A 309 -14.98 8.52 -16.22
N VAL A 310 -14.60 7.44 -16.92
CA VAL A 310 -14.15 7.47 -18.33
C VAL A 310 -15.28 7.97 -19.24
N ARG A 311 -16.50 7.45 -19.05
CA ARG A 311 -17.67 7.90 -19.83
C ARG A 311 -17.99 9.39 -19.62
N ALA A 312 -17.72 9.91 -18.43
CA ALA A 312 -17.86 11.32 -18.12
C ALA A 312 -16.66 12.18 -18.56
N GLY A 313 -15.62 11.56 -19.13
CA GLY A 313 -14.40 12.23 -19.59
C GLY A 313 -13.64 12.91 -18.45
N LYS A 314 -13.65 12.34 -17.24
CA LYS A 314 -12.92 12.88 -16.07
C LYS A 314 -11.69 12.02 -15.77
N VAL A 315 -10.70 12.59 -15.09
CA VAL A 315 -9.52 11.83 -14.63
C VAL A 315 -9.81 11.17 -13.29
N LEU A 316 -9.43 9.91 -13.13
CA LEU A 316 -9.36 9.22 -11.84
C LEU A 316 -7.88 9.04 -11.46
N PHE A 317 -7.43 9.69 -10.38
CA PHE A 317 -6.05 9.62 -9.92
C PHE A 317 -5.99 9.09 -8.49
N ALA A 318 -5.67 7.81 -8.34
CA ALA A 318 -5.80 7.11 -7.09
C ALA A 318 -4.52 7.14 -6.24
N PRO A 319 -4.60 7.50 -4.95
CA PRO A 319 -3.43 7.53 -4.08
C PRO A 319 -3.16 6.23 -3.33
N SER A 320 -4.07 5.25 -3.36
CA SER A 320 -3.99 4.10 -2.43
C SER A 320 -4.46 2.76 -3.00
N ASN A 321 -4.77 2.65 -4.30
CA ASN A 321 -5.20 1.38 -4.89
C ASN A 321 -4.03 0.62 -5.54
N THR A 322 -3.83 -0.63 -5.11
CA THR A 322 -2.60 -1.35 -5.43
C THR A 322 -2.81 -2.56 -6.34
N ASP A 323 -4.05 -2.99 -6.60
CA ASP A 323 -4.33 -4.16 -7.46
C ASP A 323 -3.61 -4.02 -8.80
N ALA A 324 -2.70 -4.97 -9.09
CA ALA A 324 -1.87 -4.93 -10.28
C ALA A 324 -2.70 -4.99 -11.58
N SER A 325 -3.88 -5.62 -11.53
CA SER A 325 -4.76 -5.73 -12.72
C SER A 325 -5.51 -4.44 -13.04
N LEU A 326 -5.34 -3.37 -12.27
CA LEU A 326 -5.81 -2.03 -12.63
C LEU A 326 -4.98 -1.41 -13.76
N THR A 327 -3.71 -1.79 -13.90
CA THR A 327 -2.79 -1.32 -14.97
C THR A 327 -3.30 -1.68 -16.37
N GLU A 328 -4.03 -2.78 -16.49
CA GLU A 328 -4.47 -3.36 -17.77
C GLU A 328 -5.91 -2.95 -18.16
N LEU A 329 -6.55 -2.07 -17.38
CA LEU A 329 -7.92 -1.64 -17.69
C LEU A 329 -7.94 -0.66 -18.85
N ASP A 330 -8.95 -0.81 -19.73
CA ASP A 330 -9.27 0.23 -20.70
C ASP A 330 -9.84 1.44 -19.96
N ASP A 331 -8.98 2.41 -19.75
CA ASP A 331 -9.22 3.65 -19.03
C ASP A 331 -9.29 4.86 -19.97
N ASN A 332 -9.14 4.66 -21.29
CA ASN A 332 -9.00 5.70 -22.28
C ASN A 332 -7.92 6.77 -21.94
N GLY A 333 -6.86 6.35 -21.22
CA GLY A 333 -5.80 7.21 -20.71
C GLY A 333 -6.24 8.20 -19.63
N LEU A 334 -7.28 7.88 -18.85
CA LEU A 334 -7.85 8.74 -17.81
C LEU A 334 -7.65 8.21 -16.39
N TYR A 335 -6.98 7.08 -16.20
CA TYR A 335 -6.66 6.52 -14.90
C TYR A 335 -5.16 6.60 -14.62
N PHE A 336 -4.84 6.99 -13.39
CA PHE A 336 -3.48 7.11 -12.88
C PHE A 336 -3.45 6.71 -11.42
N ARG A 337 -2.29 6.32 -10.90
CA ARG A 337 -2.10 6.13 -9.46
C ARG A 337 -0.73 6.55 -8.99
N THR A 338 -0.65 7.08 -7.76
CA THR A 338 0.62 7.32 -7.06
C THR A 338 0.97 6.17 -6.12
N ALA A 339 -0.01 5.34 -5.74
CA ALA A 339 0.26 4.07 -5.09
C ALA A 339 0.98 3.11 -6.06
N PRO A 340 2.02 2.39 -5.62
CA PRO A 340 2.66 1.38 -6.45
C PRO A 340 1.78 0.12 -6.57
N PRO A 341 1.82 -0.58 -7.72
CA PRO A 341 1.11 -1.85 -7.88
C PRO A 341 1.63 -2.95 -6.95
N ASP A 342 0.74 -3.87 -6.56
CA ASP A 342 1.01 -5.04 -5.72
C ASP A 342 2.06 -5.98 -6.35
N SER A 343 2.23 -5.93 -7.68
CA SER A 343 3.29 -6.63 -8.40
C SER A 343 4.70 -6.24 -7.91
N LEU A 344 4.84 -5.05 -7.33
CA LEU A 344 6.06 -4.59 -6.68
C LEU A 344 6.11 -4.96 -5.18
N GLN A 345 4.96 -5.10 -4.52
CA GLN A 345 4.85 -5.37 -3.07
C GLN A 345 5.03 -6.85 -2.72
N GLY A 346 4.46 -7.75 -3.52
CA GLY A 346 4.33 -9.17 -3.16
C GLY A 346 5.66 -9.82 -2.79
N ARG A 347 6.75 -9.41 -3.44
CA ARG A 347 8.11 -9.86 -3.11
C ARG A 347 8.58 -9.37 -1.74
N ALA A 348 8.40 -8.09 -1.42
CA ALA A 348 8.79 -7.54 -0.13
C ALA A 348 8.04 -8.25 1.03
N LEU A 349 6.75 -8.52 0.84
CA LEU A 349 5.94 -9.23 1.82
C LEU A 349 6.34 -10.70 1.96
N ALA A 350 6.60 -11.40 0.84
CA ALA A 350 7.12 -12.76 0.88
C ALA A 350 8.48 -12.83 1.58
N ASP A 351 9.39 -11.87 1.32
CA ASP A 351 10.71 -11.81 1.96
C ASP A 351 10.59 -11.62 3.48
N VAL A 352 9.66 -10.77 3.96
CA VAL A 352 9.38 -10.61 5.40
C VAL A 352 8.95 -11.93 6.04
N ILE A 353 8.06 -12.69 5.38
CA ILE A 353 7.59 -13.99 5.87
C ILE A 353 8.73 -15.00 5.89
N LEU A 354 9.49 -15.11 4.80
CA LEU A 354 10.55 -16.11 4.63
C LEU A 354 11.73 -15.92 5.57
N ARG A 355 12.06 -14.67 5.94
CA ARG A 355 13.14 -14.36 6.91
C ARG A 355 12.91 -14.98 8.29
N ASP A 356 11.65 -15.21 8.66
CA ASP A 356 11.29 -15.83 9.94
C ASP A 356 11.30 -17.37 9.89
N GLY A 357 11.55 -17.95 8.72
CA GLY A 357 11.73 -19.38 8.47
C GLY A 357 10.49 -20.29 8.54
N PRO A 358 9.24 -19.83 8.37
CA PRO A 358 8.08 -20.72 8.43
C PRO A 358 8.10 -21.74 7.28
N GLN A 359 7.76 -22.99 7.57
CA GLN A 359 7.64 -24.04 6.56
C GLN A 359 6.22 -24.22 6.05
N LYS A 360 5.19 -23.88 6.84
CA LYS A 360 3.77 -23.93 6.47
C LYS A 360 3.14 -22.57 6.62
N ILE A 361 2.56 -22.04 5.54
CA ILE A 361 2.04 -20.67 5.50
C ILE A 361 0.57 -20.71 5.09
N ALA A 362 -0.28 -20.05 5.87
CA ALA A 362 -1.65 -19.73 5.45
C ALA A 362 -1.73 -18.27 4.98
N ILE A 363 -2.43 -18.02 3.89
CA ILE A 363 -2.73 -16.69 3.38
C ILE A 363 -4.24 -16.54 3.36
N VAL A 364 -4.76 -15.65 4.18
CA VAL A 364 -6.17 -15.28 4.28
C VAL A 364 -6.35 -13.95 3.58
N ALA A 365 -7.28 -13.87 2.64
CA ALA A 365 -7.56 -12.64 1.91
C ALA A 365 -9.03 -12.24 1.95
N ARG A 366 -9.30 -10.94 2.05
CA ARG A 366 -10.62 -10.41 1.69
C ARG A 366 -10.93 -10.76 0.24
N LYS A 367 -12.17 -11.14 -0.03
CA LYS A 367 -12.61 -11.61 -1.35
C LYS A 367 -12.98 -10.44 -2.25
N ASP A 368 -11.96 -9.72 -2.70
CA ASP A 368 -12.07 -8.70 -3.73
C ASP A 368 -10.77 -8.62 -4.55
N SER A 369 -10.73 -7.70 -5.51
CA SER A 369 -9.60 -7.61 -6.44
C SER A 369 -8.27 -7.25 -5.79
N TYR A 370 -8.28 -6.56 -4.63
CA TYR A 370 -7.07 -6.28 -3.86
C TYR A 370 -6.63 -7.54 -3.11
N GLY A 371 -7.51 -8.14 -2.31
CA GLY A 371 -7.14 -9.27 -1.47
C GLY A 371 -6.72 -10.49 -2.27
N GLU A 372 -7.49 -10.88 -3.28
CA GLU A 372 -7.19 -12.05 -4.13
C GLU A 372 -5.97 -11.78 -5.04
N GLY A 373 -5.82 -10.55 -5.53
CA GLY A 373 -4.69 -10.14 -6.36
C GLY A 373 -3.36 -10.20 -5.61
N LEU A 374 -3.30 -9.62 -4.40
CA LEU A 374 -2.10 -9.67 -3.57
C LEU A 374 -1.84 -11.08 -3.02
N GLN A 375 -2.88 -11.85 -2.65
CA GLN A 375 -2.74 -13.27 -2.29
C GLN A 375 -2.07 -14.06 -3.42
N GLY A 376 -2.52 -13.87 -4.66
CA GLY A 376 -1.95 -14.51 -5.84
C GLY A 376 -0.48 -14.14 -6.07
N THR A 377 -0.16 -12.86 -5.89
CA THR A 377 1.22 -12.34 -6.04
C THR A 377 2.15 -12.91 -4.96
N VAL A 378 1.75 -12.87 -3.69
CA VAL A 378 2.55 -13.43 -2.58
C VAL A 378 2.72 -14.94 -2.72
N ARG A 379 1.67 -15.67 -3.10
CA ARG A 379 1.76 -17.10 -3.39
C ARG A 379 2.84 -17.40 -4.42
N ALA A 380 2.82 -16.70 -5.55
CA ALA A 380 3.80 -16.90 -6.62
C ALA A 380 5.24 -16.64 -6.14
N GLU A 381 5.44 -15.63 -5.30
CA GLU A 381 6.76 -15.32 -4.73
C GLU A 381 7.23 -16.39 -3.72
N LEU A 382 6.33 -16.91 -2.88
CA LEU A 382 6.63 -18.02 -1.96
C LEU A 382 6.95 -19.32 -2.71
N GLU A 383 6.20 -19.64 -3.77
CA GLU A 383 6.47 -20.79 -4.65
C GLU A 383 7.82 -20.65 -5.34
N ARG A 384 8.15 -19.44 -5.85
CA ARG A 384 9.45 -19.12 -6.44
C ARG A 384 10.62 -19.27 -5.45
N ALA A 385 10.36 -19.03 -4.16
CA ALA A 385 11.31 -19.26 -3.08
C ALA A 385 11.39 -20.73 -2.59
N GLY A 386 10.59 -21.63 -3.19
CA GLY A 386 10.64 -23.07 -2.93
C GLY A 386 9.60 -23.57 -1.92
N ILE A 387 8.64 -22.74 -1.48
CA ILE A 387 7.51 -23.21 -0.68
C ILE A 387 6.51 -23.92 -1.59
N GLY A 388 6.42 -25.25 -1.47
CA GLY A 388 5.51 -26.07 -2.26
C GLY A 388 4.04 -25.82 -1.93
N GLY A 389 3.14 -26.09 -2.87
CA GLY A 389 1.70 -25.88 -2.69
C GLY A 389 1.08 -26.71 -1.56
N ASP A 390 1.67 -27.86 -1.19
CA ASP A 390 1.30 -28.66 -0.02
C ASP A 390 1.62 -27.95 1.32
N ARG A 391 2.47 -26.92 1.26
CA ARG A 391 2.89 -26.07 2.38
C ARG A 391 2.25 -24.69 2.36
N LEU A 392 1.36 -24.42 1.41
CA LEU A 392 0.55 -23.20 1.32
C LEU A 392 -0.94 -23.52 1.51
N LYS A 393 -1.61 -22.74 2.36
CA LYS A 393 -3.06 -22.76 2.52
C LYS A 393 -3.63 -21.40 2.11
N LEU A 394 -4.47 -21.36 1.09
CA LEU A 394 -5.13 -20.14 0.65
C LEU A 394 -6.58 -20.17 1.12
N LEU A 395 -7.01 -19.10 1.78
CA LEU A 395 -8.38 -18.93 2.24
C LEU A 395 -8.86 -17.52 1.88
N THR A 396 -10.16 -17.37 1.74
CA THR A 396 -10.81 -16.08 1.52
C THR A 396 -11.97 -15.88 2.47
N TYR A 397 -12.32 -14.62 2.75
CA TYR A 397 -13.56 -14.26 3.44
C TYR A 397 -14.28 -13.14 2.69
N ASP A 398 -15.61 -13.15 2.71
CA ASP A 398 -16.39 -12.04 2.16
C ASP A 398 -16.28 -10.82 3.10
N PRO A 399 -15.83 -9.64 2.63
CA PRO A 399 -15.79 -8.44 3.45
C PRO A 399 -17.22 -7.96 3.77
N PRO A 400 -17.42 -7.22 4.87
CA PRO A 400 -18.73 -6.64 5.22
C PRO A 400 -19.22 -5.71 4.11
N GLU A 401 -20.51 -5.79 3.76
CA GLU A 401 -21.11 -4.89 2.74
C GLU A 401 -21.12 -3.42 3.19
N ASP A 402 -21.35 -3.20 4.48
CA ASP A 402 -21.29 -1.91 5.15
C ASP A 402 -21.03 -2.07 6.66
N ALA A 403 -21.01 -0.96 7.40
CA ALA A 403 -20.78 -0.95 8.84
C ALA A 403 -21.91 -1.61 9.68
N LYS A 404 -23.06 -1.93 9.08
CA LYS A 404 -24.21 -2.59 9.71
C LYS A 404 -24.30 -4.08 9.36
N ALA A 405 -23.50 -4.54 8.41
CA ALA A 405 -23.45 -5.94 8.02
C ALA A 405 -23.08 -6.84 9.20
N ASN A 406 -23.46 -8.10 9.11
CA ASN A 406 -23.11 -9.09 10.12
C ASN A 406 -21.57 -9.22 10.22
N PRO A 407 -21.05 -9.50 11.43
CA PRO A 407 -19.65 -9.85 11.61
C PRO A 407 -19.21 -10.98 10.66
N ILE A 408 -17.94 -10.95 10.26
CA ILE A 408 -17.32 -12.01 9.47
C ILE A 408 -17.32 -13.29 10.30
N ASP A 409 -17.97 -14.34 9.79
CA ASP A 409 -17.84 -15.68 10.35
C ASP A 409 -16.63 -16.38 9.72
N PHE A 410 -15.52 -16.40 10.44
CA PHE A 410 -14.28 -17.06 10.02
C PHE A 410 -13.93 -18.30 10.85
N VAL A 411 -14.91 -18.89 11.57
CA VAL A 411 -14.65 -20.03 12.48
C VAL A 411 -14.12 -21.26 11.72
N ALA A 412 -14.73 -21.58 10.58
CA ALA A 412 -14.29 -22.72 9.75
C ALA A 412 -12.87 -22.52 9.21
N GLY A 413 -12.58 -21.33 8.66
CA GLY A 413 -11.25 -20.99 8.15
C GLY A 413 -10.18 -21.01 9.24
N ALA A 414 -10.50 -20.52 10.44
CA ALA A 414 -9.59 -20.59 11.60
C ALA A 414 -9.29 -22.04 12.00
N LYS A 415 -10.29 -22.92 11.99
CA LYS A 415 -10.09 -24.36 12.24
C LYS A 415 -9.22 -24.99 11.16
N GLU A 416 -9.44 -24.67 9.89
CA GLU A 416 -8.61 -25.18 8.78
C GLU A 416 -7.14 -24.75 8.92
N ILE A 417 -6.88 -23.51 9.35
CA ILE A 417 -5.52 -23.02 9.61
C ILE A 417 -4.85 -23.79 10.75
N LYS A 418 -5.60 -24.04 11.83
CA LYS A 418 -5.13 -24.82 12.96
C LYS A 418 -4.82 -26.27 12.56
N ASP A 419 -5.74 -26.94 11.89
CA ASP A 419 -5.57 -28.33 11.43
C ASP A 419 -4.43 -28.46 10.40
N PHE A 420 -4.21 -27.43 9.58
CA PHE A 420 -3.10 -27.37 8.65
C PHE A 420 -1.73 -27.33 9.36
N GLY A 421 -1.68 -26.83 10.60
CA GLY A 421 -0.45 -26.60 11.36
C GLY A 421 0.35 -25.46 10.76
N ALA A 422 -0.30 -24.33 10.46
CA ALA A 422 0.37 -23.14 9.96
C ALA A 422 1.42 -22.63 10.96
N GLU A 423 2.57 -22.17 10.47
CA GLU A 423 3.62 -21.49 11.24
C GLU A 423 3.56 -19.97 11.06
N ALA A 424 2.94 -19.55 9.96
CA ALA A 424 2.72 -18.18 9.58
C ALA A 424 1.31 -18.02 9.02
N VAL A 425 0.62 -16.95 9.39
CA VAL A 425 -0.65 -16.55 8.81
C VAL A 425 -0.52 -15.12 8.30
N LEU A 426 -0.60 -14.94 6.99
CA LEU A 426 -0.74 -13.64 6.36
C LEU A 426 -2.22 -13.30 6.22
N ILE A 427 -2.63 -12.12 6.68
CA ILE A 427 -4.00 -11.60 6.57
C ILE A 427 -3.99 -10.34 5.70
N ILE A 428 -4.59 -10.46 4.52
CA ILE A 428 -4.74 -9.38 3.54
C ILE A 428 -6.16 -8.83 3.66
N GLY A 429 -6.29 -7.65 4.24
CA GLY A 429 -7.58 -7.00 4.44
C GLY A 429 -7.44 -5.63 5.08
N PHE A 430 -8.56 -5.01 5.46
CA PHE A 430 -8.57 -3.71 6.13
C PHE A 430 -8.89 -3.87 7.63
N ALA A 431 -9.64 -2.94 8.24
CA ALA A 431 -10.01 -2.98 9.66
C ALA A 431 -10.75 -4.27 10.06
N GLU A 432 -11.55 -4.83 9.16
CA GLU A 432 -12.33 -6.05 9.36
C GLU A 432 -11.45 -7.28 9.63
N SER A 433 -10.18 -7.25 9.24
CA SER A 433 -9.17 -8.28 9.53
C SER A 433 -9.07 -8.59 11.03
N ALA A 434 -9.42 -7.65 11.91
CA ALA A 434 -9.44 -7.89 13.35
C ALA A 434 -10.41 -9.03 13.74
N GLN A 435 -11.49 -9.23 12.97
CA GLN A 435 -12.43 -10.34 13.19
C GLN A 435 -11.79 -11.69 12.84
N VAL A 436 -10.99 -11.75 11.77
CA VAL A 436 -10.21 -12.93 11.39
C VAL A 436 -9.17 -13.27 12.45
N ILE A 437 -8.41 -12.29 12.93
CA ILE A 437 -7.41 -12.48 14.02
C ILE A 437 -8.08 -13.02 15.28
N ARG A 438 -9.23 -12.45 15.66
CA ARG A 438 -10.02 -12.92 16.80
C ARG A 438 -10.48 -14.37 16.62
N ALA A 439 -10.97 -14.72 15.44
CA ALA A 439 -11.40 -16.09 15.14
C ALA A 439 -10.24 -17.11 15.21
N LEU A 440 -9.02 -16.73 14.81
CA LEU A 440 -7.82 -17.56 14.98
C LEU A 440 -7.56 -17.85 16.47
N ALA A 441 -7.55 -16.81 17.30
CA ALA A 441 -7.38 -16.95 18.73
C ALA A 441 -8.49 -17.79 19.37
N ASP A 442 -9.75 -17.59 18.96
CA ASP A 442 -10.90 -18.35 19.46
C ASP A 442 -10.87 -19.83 19.06
N ALA A 443 -10.27 -20.16 17.91
CA ALA A 443 -10.00 -21.54 17.50
C ALA A 443 -8.82 -22.18 18.25
N GLY A 444 -8.12 -21.43 19.10
CA GLY A 444 -6.92 -21.85 19.83
C GLY A 444 -5.70 -21.98 18.91
N VAL A 445 -5.53 -21.04 17.98
CA VAL A 445 -4.25 -20.79 17.31
C VAL A 445 -3.42 -19.90 18.22
N GLU A 446 -2.33 -20.43 18.75
CA GLU A 446 -1.43 -19.69 19.66
C GLU A 446 -0.63 -18.65 18.86
N ILE A 447 -0.96 -17.37 19.01
CA ILE A 447 -0.27 -16.29 18.30
C ILE A 447 1.04 -15.94 19.02
N ARG A 448 2.12 -15.84 18.25
CA ARG A 448 3.43 -15.44 18.76
C ARG A 448 3.50 -13.92 18.92
N HIS A 449 3.86 -13.48 20.13
CA HIS A 449 4.10 -12.08 20.48
C HIS A 449 5.57 -11.66 20.40
#